data_AF-A0A965LCY7-F1
#
_entry.id   AF-A0A965LCY7-F1
#
_cell.length_a   1.000
_cell.length_b   1.000
_cell.length_c   1.000
_cell.angle_alpha   90.00
_cell.angle_beta   90.00
_cell.angle_gamma   90.00
#
_symmetry.space_group_name_H-M   'P 1'
#
loop_
_entity.id
_entity.type
_entity.pdbx_description
1 polymer ?
#
loop_
_entity_poly.entity_id
_entity_poly.type
_entity_poly.pdbx_seq_one_letter_code
_entity_poly.pdbx_strand_id
1 'polypeptide(L)'
;MCPSRAVAEADVRIAVVLPAYREEARIAEVIRGCLAHLPIVMVVDDCSPDATSARALEAGARVIRHEVNRGKGAALKTGFAALKELGFTHAIALD
;
A
#
# COMPACT_ATOMS: atom_id res chain seq x y z
N MET A 1 38.94 -11.10 -15.79
CA MET A 1 37.48 -11.34 -15.68
C MET A 1 36.98 -10.50 -14.53
N CYS A 2 36.25 -9.41 -14.80
CA CYS A 2 35.51 -8.71 -13.77
C CYS A 2 34.39 -9.65 -13.30
N PRO A 3 34.23 -9.93 -12.00
CA PRO A 3 33.01 -10.57 -11.54
C PRO A 3 31.88 -9.60 -11.89
N SER A 4 31.05 -9.97 -12.88
CA SER A 4 29.80 -9.28 -13.13
C SER A 4 29.08 -9.27 -11.79
N ARG A 5 28.85 -8.07 -11.27
CA ARG A 5 28.26 -7.83 -9.97
C ARG A 5 26.83 -8.37 -10.03
N ALA A 6 26.68 -9.67 -9.80
CA ALA A 6 25.47 -10.21 -9.24
C ALA A 6 25.33 -9.47 -7.92
N VAL A 7 24.57 -8.38 -7.94
CA VAL A 7 23.71 -8.09 -6.79
C VAL A 7 23.08 -9.45 -6.51
N ALA A 8 23.49 -10.09 -5.41
CA ALA A 8 22.85 -11.33 -4.96
C ALA A 8 21.36 -11.11 -5.16
N GLU A 9 20.66 -12.01 -5.86
CA GLU A 9 19.22 -11.87 -6.13
C GLU A 9 18.53 -11.63 -4.80
N ALA A 10 18.34 -10.36 -4.46
CA ALA A 10 17.75 -9.95 -3.22
C ALA A 10 16.29 -10.33 -3.36
N ASP A 11 15.77 -11.14 -2.46
CA ASP A 11 14.38 -11.60 -2.48
C ASP A 11 13.43 -10.42 -2.75
N VAL A 12 12.97 -10.32 -4.00
CA VAL A 12 12.20 -9.17 -4.50
C VAL A 12 10.77 -9.38 -4.04
N ARG A 13 10.37 -8.64 -3.01
CA ARG A 13 9.03 -8.66 -2.43
C ARG A 13 8.39 -7.31 -2.65
N ILE A 14 7.48 -7.24 -3.63
CA ILE A 14 6.81 -6.02 -4.07
C ILE A 14 5.41 -5.95 -3.45
N ALA A 15 5.02 -4.76 -2.98
CA ALA A 15 3.69 -4.45 -2.48
C ALA A 15 3.14 -3.16 -3.10
N VAL A 16 1.82 -2.99 -3.06
CA VAL A 16 1.18 -1.70 -3.34
C VAL A 16 0.91 -0.95 -2.04
N VAL A 17 1.14 0.37 -2.04
CA VAL A 17 0.63 1.28 -1.02
C VAL A 17 -0.35 2.28 -1.64
N LEU A 18 -1.50 2.46 -1.01
CA LEU A 18 -2.55 3.41 -1.40
C LEU A 18 -2.82 4.36 -0.23
N PRO A 19 -2.36 5.62 -0.26
CA PRO A 19 -2.90 6.63 0.64
C PRO A 19 -4.36 6.89 0.25
N ALA A 20 -5.27 6.99 1.21
CA ALA A 20 -6.69 7.15 0.93
C ALA A 20 -7.33 8.23 1.81
N TYR A 21 -8.13 9.11 1.20
CA TYR A 21 -9.00 10.03 1.92
C TYR A 21 -10.24 10.33 1.06
N ARG A 22 -11.43 9.88 1.49
CA ARG A 22 -12.70 10.02 0.75
C ARG A 22 -12.74 9.31 -0.61
N GLU A 23 -12.33 8.06 -0.65
CA GLU A 23 -12.25 7.24 -1.87
C GLU A 23 -13.27 6.09 -1.91
N GLU A 24 -14.37 6.16 -1.14
CA GLU A 24 -15.36 5.08 -1.06
C GLU A 24 -15.87 4.62 -2.43
N ALA A 25 -15.99 5.52 -3.40
CA ALA A 25 -16.51 5.21 -4.73
C ALA A 25 -15.52 4.38 -5.58
N ARG A 26 -14.21 4.53 -5.38
CA ARG A 26 -13.16 4.02 -6.31
C ARG A 26 -12.25 2.97 -5.70
N ILE A 27 -12.01 3.07 -4.39
CA ILE A 27 -10.92 2.32 -3.73
C ILE A 27 -11.01 0.81 -3.94
N ALA A 28 -12.22 0.25 -3.94
CA ALA A 28 -12.44 -1.18 -4.10
C ALA A 28 -12.03 -1.70 -5.49
N GLU A 29 -12.23 -0.92 -6.56
CA GLU A 29 -11.83 -1.28 -7.91
C GLU A 29 -10.30 -1.27 -8.05
N VAL A 30 -9.65 -0.20 -7.56
CA VAL A 30 -8.19 -0.06 -7.57
C VAL A 30 -7.53 -1.21 -6.82
N ILE A 31 -8.02 -1.55 -5.61
CA ILE A 31 -7.50 -2.67 -4.83
C ILE A 31 -7.61 -3.98 -5.60
N ARG A 32 -8.77 -4.30 -6.17
CA ARG A 32 -8.96 -5.54 -6.93
C ARG A 32 -8.05 -5.62 -8.16
N GLY A 33 -7.87 -4.50 -8.87
CA GLY A 33 -6.94 -4.42 -9.99
C GLY A 33 -5.49 -4.68 -9.55
N CYS A 34 -5.07 -4.13 -8.41
CA CYS A 34 -3.74 -4.38 -7.86
C CYS A 34 -3.54 -5.84 -7.41
N LEU A 35 -4.55 -6.40 -6.73
CA LEU A 35 -4.52 -7.78 -6.23
C LEU A 35 -4.52 -8.84 -7.34
N ALA A 36 -4.90 -8.47 -8.57
CA ALA A 36 -4.74 -9.33 -9.74
C ALA A 36 -3.26 -9.56 -10.13
N HIS A 37 -2.35 -8.69 -9.68
CA HIS A 37 -0.94 -8.71 -10.06
C HIS A 37 0.02 -8.88 -8.88
N LEU A 38 -0.38 -8.42 -7.68
CA LEU A 38 0.47 -8.40 -6.50
C LEU A 38 -0.25 -9.01 -5.30
N PRO A 39 0.47 -9.70 -4.40
CA PRO A 39 -0.15 -10.46 -3.31
C PRO A 39 -0.71 -9.57 -2.19
N ILE A 40 -0.39 -8.28 -2.18
CA ILE A 40 -0.79 -7.38 -1.10
C ILE A 40 -1.03 -5.95 -1.61
N VAL A 41 -2.05 -5.33 -1.02
CA VAL A 41 -2.31 -3.89 -1.10
C VAL A 41 -2.42 -3.37 0.33
N MET A 42 -1.58 -2.39 0.66
CA MET A 42 -1.62 -1.65 1.92
C MET A 42 -2.34 -0.33 1.69
N VAL A 43 -3.54 -0.17 2.23
CA VAL A 43 -4.25 1.10 2.25
C VAL A 43 -3.94 1.82 3.55
N VAL A 44 -3.62 3.11 3.46
CA VAL A 44 -3.53 4.00 4.61
C VAL A 44 -4.65 5.02 4.51
N ASP A 45 -5.73 4.78 5.25
CA ASP A 45 -6.87 5.68 5.33
C ASP A 45 -6.57 6.85 6.30
N ASP A 46 -6.49 8.06 5.75
CA ASP A 46 -6.12 9.28 6.47
C ASP A 46 -7.33 9.95 7.13
N CYS A 47 -8.05 9.17 7.95
CA CYS A 47 -9.27 9.57 8.66
C CYS A 47 -10.45 9.93 7.73
N SER A 48 -10.72 9.11 6.71
CA SER A 48 -11.89 9.32 5.84
C SER A 48 -13.21 9.32 6.63
N PRO A 49 -14.11 10.29 6.40
CA PRO A 49 -15.41 10.35 7.08
C PRO A 49 -16.47 9.41 6.49
N ASP A 50 -16.13 8.67 5.44
CA ASP A 50 -17.02 7.84 4.64
C ASP A 50 -16.64 6.35 4.72
N ALA A 51 -17.18 5.52 3.81
CA ALA A 51 -16.95 4.08 3.84
C ALA A 51 -15.57 3.63 3.28
N THR A 52 -14.62 4.55 3.04
CA THR A 52 -13.31 4.24 2.42
C THR A 52 -12.58 3.07 3.10
N SER A 53 -12.39 3.11 4.43
CA SER A 53 -11.76 2.00 5.19
C SER A 53 -12.51 0.67 5.04
N ALA A 54 -13.83 0.70 5.20
CA ALA A 54 -14.66 -0.50 5.16
C ALA A 54 -14.59 -1.16 3.78
N ARG A 55 -14.74 -0.37 2.72
CA ARG A 55 -14.65 -0.84 1.32
C ARG A 55 -13.26 -1.34 0.97
N ALA A 56 -12.21 -0.75 1.53
CA ALA A 56 -10.85 -1.23 1.35
C ALA A 56 -10.63 -2.62 1.97
N LEU A 57 -11.10 -2.82 3.21
CA LEU A 57 -11.06 -4.11 3.89
C LEU A 57 -11.87 -5.17 3.12
N GLU A 58 -13.09 -4.84 2.72
CA GLU A 58 -13.97 -5.73 1.93
C GLU A 58 -13.36 -6.13 0.58
N ALA A 59 -12.57 -5.23 -0.04
CA ALA A 59 -11.87 -5.50 -1.28
C ALA A 59 -10.60 -6.36 -1.11
N GLY A 60 -10.20 -6.68 0.13
CA GLY A 60 -9.05 -7.54 0.44
C GLY A 60 -7.74 -6.81 0.73
N ALA A 61 -7.76 -5.49 0.91
CA ALA A 61 -6.57 -4.76 1.33
C ALA A 61 -6.28 -4.93 2.83
N ARG A 62 -5.00 -4.76 3.21
CA ARG A 62 -4.65 -4.44 4.60
C ARG A 62 -4.85 -2.95 4.80
N VAL A 63 -5.51 -2.56 5.89
CA VAL A 63 -5.83 -1.15 6.15
C VAL A 63 -5.20 -0.68 7.45
N ILE A 64 -4.48 0.44 7.37
CA ILE A 64 -4.08 1.24 8.53
C ILE A 64 -4.89 2.52 8.48
N ARG A 65 -5.52 2.90 9.59
CA ARG A 65 -6.31 4.14 9.66
C ARG A 65 -5.65 5.14 10.61
N HIS A 66 -5.44 6.36 10.14
CA HIS A 66 -5.07 7.48 11.00
C HIS A 66 -6.28 8.03 11.75
N GLU A 67 -6.08 8.49 12.98
CA GLU A 67 -7.13 9.09 13.81
C GLU A 67 -7.48 10.53 13.39
N VAL A 68 -6.54 11.22 12.76
CA VAL A 68 -6.70 12.57 12.20
C VAL A 68 -6.08 12.60 10.81
N ASN A 69 -6.55 13.49 9.95
CA ASN A 69 -5.95 13.69 8.64
C ASN A 69 -4.54 14.29 8.79
N ARG A 70 -3.51 13.55 8.37
CA ARG A 70 -2.09 13.91 8.46
C ARG A 70 -1.49 14.28 7.10
N GLY A 71 -2.29 14.19 6.04
CA GLY A 71 -1.92 14.43 4.65
C GLY A 71 -1.30 13.22 3.97
N LYS A 72 -1.39 13.20 2.63
CA LYS A 72 -0.90 12.12 1.75
C LYS A 72 0.54 11.68 2.04
N GLY A 73 1.45 12.63 2.27
CA GLY A 73 2.85 12.31 2.56
C GLY A 73 3.03 11.54 3.88
N ALA A 74 2.22 11.84 4.89
CA ALA A 74 2.24 11.09 6.14
C ALA A 74 1.63 9.69 5.95
N ALA A 75 0.53 9.57 5.20
CA ALA A 75 -0.09 8.29 4.85
C ALA A 75 0.89 7.37 4.11
N LEU A 76 1.62 7.89 3.12
CA LEU A 76 2.67 7.14 2.41
C LEU A 76 3.79 6.68 3.35
N LYS A 77 4.28 7.55 4.23
CA LYS A 77 5.33 7.19 5.22
C LYS A 77 4.86 6.05 6.13
N THR A 78 3.62 6.12 6.61
CA THR A 78 3.00 5.05 7.42
C THR A 78 2.96 3.73 6.65
N GLY A 79 2.48 3.75 5.39
CA GLY A 79 2.37 2.54 4.58
C GLY A 79 3.73 1.93 4.24
N PHE A 80 4.73 2.75 3.88
CA PHE A 80 6.08 2.27 3.63
C PHE A 80 6.73 1.68 4.88
N ALA A 81 6.54 2.29 6.05
CA ALA A 81 7.06 1.76 7.31
C ALA A 81 6.45 0.38 7.62
N ALA A 82 5.13 0.24 7.50
CA ALA A 82 4.44 -1.03 7.72
C ALA A 82 4.86 -2.12 6.72
N LEU A 83 5.00 -1.78 5.44
CA LEU A 83 5.48 -2.73 4.43
C LEU A 83 6.92 -3.18 4.70
N LYS A 84 7.78 -2.27 5.14
CA LYS A 84 9.16 -2.59 5.53
C LYS A 84 9.20 -3.55 6.72
N GLU A 85 8.36 -3.35 7.73
CA GLU A 85 8.24 -4.26 8.89
C GLU A 85 7.75 -5.66 8.48
N LEU A 86 6.90 -5.76 7.46
CA LEU A 86 6.46 -7.02 6.85
C LEU A 86 7.52 -7.65 5.92
N GLY A 87 8.66 -6.98 5.71
CA GLY A 87 9.79 -7.47 4.92
C GLY A 87 9.70 -7.19 3.42
N PHE A 88 8.75 -6.37 2.96
CA PHE A 88 8.71 -5.97 1.56
C PHE A 88 9.94 -5.12 1.22
N THR A 89 10.54 -5.39 0.06
CA THR A 89 11.76 -4.71 -0.39
C THR A 89 11.46 -3.56 -1.33
N HIS A 90 10.30 -3.58 -2.00
CA HIS A 90 9.86 -2.56 -2.94
C HIS A 90 8.38 -2.25 -2.72
N ALA A 91 8.00 -1.00 -2.97
CA ALA A 91 6.61 -0.56 -2.93
C ALA A 91 6.27 0.25 -4.18
N ILE A 92 5.10 -0.01 -4.75
CA ILE A 92 4.48 0.82 -5.79
C ILE A 92 3.44 1.68 -5.07
N ALA A 93 3.59 2.99 -5.15
CA ALA A 93 2.59 3.92 -4.66
C ALA A 93 1.63 4.26 -5.80
N LEU A 94 0.33 4.07 -5.57
CA LEU A 94 -0.75 4.50 -6.48
C LEU A 94 -1.71 5.41 -5.70
N ASP A 95 -2.47 6.25 -6.40
CA ASP A 95 -3.42 7.23 -5.84
C ASP A 95 -4.80 7.00 -6.47
#